data_AF-A0AAE9JRK6-F1
#
_entry.id   AF-A0AAE9JRK6-F1
#
_cell.length_a   1.000
_cell.length_b   1.000
_cell.length_c   1.000
_cell.angle_alpha   90.00
_cell.angle_beta   90.00
_cell.angle_gamma   90.00
#
_symmetry.space_group_name_H-M   'P 1'
#
loop_
_entity.id
_entity.type
_entity.pdbx_description
1 polymer ?
#
loop_
_entity_poly.entity_id
_entity_poly.type
_entity_poly.pdbx_seq_one_letter_code
_entity_poly.pdbx_strand_id
1 'polypeptide(L)'
;MHISSIILLSAFATAFFCSKECAAKPAAVAVAAAASAAASAAAVAAAASAAASAAAVAAAAVAAATNNHRRANYQKSPASRYRSPRGIPDVLPDQFFGTFDLDHSENFDEYLTAKRYGWFTRKLVIFATFRKVFTRTDSKTLFDFSNLTSKKDVHYKNIELGKAFQGEGLDSTKHEIIFTLKDGHLFEHHKPLGGGDAKEETFEYLFEGDFLLVRMSFNGVDGRRYYKRLP
;
A
#
# COMPACT_ATOMS: atom_id res chain seq x y z
N MET A 1 -50.95 -18.88 32.23
CA MET A 1 -51.37 -20.13 31.55
C MET A 1 -50.12 -20.80 31.03
N HIS A 2 -49.87 -22.03 31.48
CA HIS A 2 -48.76 -22.91 31.09
C HIS A 2 -48.94 -23.45 29.65
N ILE A 3 -47.96 -24.27 29.22
CA ILE A 3 -47.84 -25.16 28.03
C ILE A 3 -46.82 -24.56 27.03
N SER A 4 -45.52 -24.90 27.05
CA SER A 4 -44.82 -26.17 26.76
C SER A 4 -44.60 -26.48 25.26
N SER A 5 -43.38 -26.95 24.97
CA SER A 5 -42.91 -27.78 23.84
C SER A 5 -42.53 -27.06 22.53
N ILE A 6 -41.24 -26.98 22.16
CA ILE A 6 -40.37 -28.02 21.54
C ILE A 6 -40.80 -28.34 20.11
N ILE A 7 -39.94 -28.07 19.12
CA ILE A 7 -39.42 -29.03 18.11
C ILE A 7 -38.30 -28.37 17.30
N LEU A 8 -37.19 -29.09 17.25
CA LEU A 8 -35.95 -28.92 16.49
C LEU A 8 -35.99 -29.95 15.35
N LEU A 9 -35.67 -29.59 14.10
CA LEU A 9 -35.24 -30.50 13.00
C LEU A 9 -35.00 -29.63 11.75
N SER A 10 -33.78 -29.29 11.32
CA SER A 10 -32.74 -30.09 10.62
C SER A 10 -33.16 -30.73 9.30
N ALA A 11 -32.53 -30.22 8.23
CA ALA A 11 -32.14 -30.87 6.96
C ALA A 11 -33.22 -31.47 6.05
N PHE A 12 -33.18 -31.13 4.76
CA PHE A 12 -33.10 -32.12 3.67
C PHE A 12 -32.70 -31.43 2.36
N ALA A 13 -31.46 -31.68 1.95
CA ALA A 13 -31.04 -31.60 0.55
C ALA A 13 -31.35 -32.95 -0.09
N THR A 14 -32.07 -32.97 -1.22
CA THR A 14 -31.95 -34.07 -2.19
C THR A 14 -32.32 -33.55 -3.58
N ALA A 15 -31.32 -33.39 -4.44
CA ALA A 15 -31.51 -33.39 -5.88
C ALA A 15 -31.59 -34.84 -6.33
N PHE A 16 -32.63 -35.22 -7.06
CA PHE A 16 -32.70 -36.50 -7.74
C PHE A 16 -33.35 -36.35 -9.12
N PHE A 17 -32.54 -36.74 -10.11
CA PHE A 17 -32.85 -37.32 -11.42
C PHE A 17 -34.34 -37.46 -11.80
N CYS A 18 -34.69 -36.92 -12.97
CA CYS A 18 -35.73 -37.48 -13.80
C CYS A 18 -35.14 -37.83 -15.17
N SER A 19 -35.33 -39.08 -15.57
CA SER A 19 -34.92 -39.68 -16.85
C SER A 19 -36.16 -40.38 -17.43
N LYS A 20 -36.14 -40.57 -18.77
CA LYS A 20 -36.99 -41.44 -19.62
C LYS A 20 -38.29 -40.82 -20.14
N GLU A 21 -38.41 -40.57 -21.44
CA GLU A 21 -38.80 -41.45 -22.59
C GLU A 21 -40.13 -40.86 -23.12
N CYS A 22 -40.51 -40.74 -24.39
CA CYS A 22 -40.33 -41.56 -25.59
C CYS A 22 -40.87 -40.75 -26.80
N ALA A 23 -40.27 -40.91 -27.99
CA ALA A 23 -40.99 -41.11 -29.27
C ALA A 23 -40.00 -41.06 -30.45
N ALA A 24 -39.75 -42.23 -31.02
CA ALA A 24 -38.94 -42.45 -32.22
C ALA A 24 -39.80 -42.42 -33.51
N LYS A 25 -39.18 -42.14 -34.65
CA LYS A 25 -39.18 -43.02 -35.85
C LYS A 25 -38.16 -42.56 -36.92
N PRO A 26 -37.73 -43.46 -37.84
CA PRO A 26 -36.34 -43.59 -38.28
C PRO A 26 -36.14 -43.54 -39.81
N ALA A 27 -34.86 -43.54 -40.23
CA ALA A 27 -34.26 -44.05 -41.49
C ALA A 27 -33.01 -43.18 -41.78
N ALA A 28 -31.83 -43.65 -42.18
CA ALA A 28 -31.36 -44.92 -42.69
C ALA A 28 -29.82 -45.00 -42.57
N VAL A 29 -29.32 -46.21 -42.27
CA VAL A 29 -28.16 -46.91 -42.89
C VAL A 29 -26.75 -46.27 -42.85
N ALA A 30 -25.93 -46.86 -41.97
CA ALA A 30 -24.55 -47.38 -42.11
C ALA A 30 -23.51 -46.70 -43.03
N VAL A 31 -22.27 -46.55 -42.53
CA VAL A 31 -21.06 -47.28 -42.99
C VAL A 31 -19.81 -46.91 -42.13
N ALA A 32 -19.16 -47.98 -41.65
CA ALA A 32 -17.73 -48.21 -41.35
C ALA A 32 -16.81 -47.18 -40.66
N ALA A 33 -16.30 -47.64 -39.52
CA ALA A 33 -14.91 -47.72 -39.05
C ALA A 33 -13.73 -47.07 -39.83
N ALA A 34 -12.75 -46.68 -39.00
CA ALA A 34 -11.30 -46.52 -39.24
C ALA A 34 -10.79 -45.13 -39.66
N ALA A 35 -10.11 -44.46 -38.72
CA ALA A 35 -8.79 -43.83 -38.94
C ALA A 35 -8.32 -43.12 -37.66
N SER A 36 -7.73 -43.90 -36.74
CA SER A 36 -6.66 -43.39 -35.89
C SER A 36 -5.43 -43.13 -36.76
N ALA A 37 -4.66 -42.07 -36.42
CA ALA A 37 -3.37 -41.66 -37.00
C ALA A 37 -3.42 -40.51 -38.04
N ALA A 38 -3.73 -39.30 -37.57
CA ALA A 38 -3.31 -38.05 -38.23
C ALA A 38 -3.40 -36.83 -37.29
N ALA A 39 -2.89 -36.93 -36.05
CA ALA A 39 -2.87 -35.79 -35.12
C ALA A 39 -1.53 -35.63 -34.38
N SER A 40 -0.41 -36.00 -35.01
CA SER A 40 0.94 -35.79 -34.47
C SER A 40 1.87 -34.96 -35.35
N ALA A 41 1.35 -34.23 -36.35
CA ALA A 41 2.15 -33.35 -37.21
C ALA A 41 2.05 -31.84 -36.87
N ALA A 42 1.13 -31.44 -35.99
CA ALA A 42 0.92 -30.02 -35.63
C ALA A 42 1.82 -29.53 -34.47
N ALA A 43 2.54 -30.42 -33.79
CA ALA A 43 3.37 -30.07 -32.63
C ALA A 43 4.84 -29.76 -32.96
N VAL A 44 5.29 -30.01 -34.20
CA VAL A 44 6.72 -29.85 -34.59
C VAL A 44 6.99 -28.53 -35.34
N ALA A 45 5.95 -27.80 -35.77
CA ALA A 45 6.10 -26.52 -36.48
C ALA A 45 6.13 -25.28 -35.57
N ALA A 46 5.81 -25.41 -34.27
CA ALA A 46 5.80 -24.28 -33.33
C ALA A 46 7.17 -24.01 -32.66
N ALA A 47 8.17 -24.88 -32.86
CA ALA A 47 9.51 -24.73 -32.27
C ALA A 47 10.54 -24.06 -33.19
N ALA A 48 10.17 -23.71 -34.44
CA ALA A 48 11.10 -23.15 -35.43
C ALA A 48 10.96 -21.63 -35.66
N SER A 49 10.01 -20.94 -35.01
CA SER A 49 9.83 -19.48 -35.14
C SER A 49 10.34 -18.67 -33.93
N ALA A 50 10.91 -19.33 -32.92
CA ALA A 50 11.50 -18.69 -31.73
C ALA A 50 13.00 -18.36 -31.87
N ALA A 51 13.66 -18.75 -32.96
CA ALA A 51 15.10 -18.54 -33.17
C ALA A 51 15.45 -17.39 -34.14
N ALA A 52 14.46 -16.71 -34.74
CA ALA A 52 14.69 -15.66 -35.73
C ALA A 52 14.45 -14.23 -35.22
N SER A 53 14.11 -14.04 -33.94
CA SER A 53 13.83 -12.71 -33.34
C SER A 53 14.83 -12.28 -32.26
N ALA A 54 15.87 -13.06 -31.98
CA ALA A 54 16.87 -12.74 -30.95
C ALA A 54 18.11 -11.99 -31.50
N ALA A 55 18.31 -11.90 -32.82
CA ALA A 55 19.49 -11.27 -33.42
C ALA A 55 19.31 -9.79 -33.84
N ALA A 56 18.08 -9.26 -33.79
CA ALA A 56 17.79 -7.87 -34.20
C ALA A 56 17.66 -6.86 -33.04
N VAL A 57 17.56 -7.33 -31.79
CA VAL A 57 17.41 -6.45 -30.60
C VAL A 57 18.75 -6.08 -29.97
N ALA A 58 19.84 -6.77 -30.33
CA ALA A 58 21.18 -6.51 -29.78
C ALA A 58 21.97 -5.39 -30.49
N ALA A 59 21.47 -4.85 -31.60
CA ALA A 59 22.17 -3.82 -32.39
C ALA A 59 21.70 -2.36 -32.13
N ALA A 60 20.62 -2.15 -31.36
CA ALA A 60 20.09 -0.82 -31.05
C ALA A 60 20.60 -0.24 -29.70
N ALA A 61 21.24 -1.06 -28.86
CA ALA A 61 21.72 -0.66 -27.53
C ALA A 61 23.14 -0.05 -27.51
N VAL A 62 23.88 -0.10 -28.63
CA VAL A 62 25.28 0.36 -28.69
C VAL A 62 25.43 1.77 -29.28
N ALA A 63 24.37 2.37 -29.83
CA ALA A 63 24.41 3.71 -30.44
C ALA A 63 23.96 4.88 -29.53
N ALA A 64 23.48 4.60 -28.31
CA ALA A 64 23.04 5.63 -27.35
C ALA A 64 24.09 5.99 -26.28
N ALA A 65 25.29 5.41 -26.35
CA ALA A 65 26.32 5.53 -25.31
C ALA A 65 27.37 6.64 -25.55
N THR A 66 27.29 7.42 -26.64
CA THR A 66 28.39 8.31 -27.04
C THR A 66 28.04 9.80 -27.20
N ASN A 67 26.83 10.25 -26.83
CA ASN A 67 26.39 11.61 -27.17
C ASN A 67 25.97 12.54 -26.03
N ASN A 68 26.44 12.32 -24.79
CA ASN A 68 26.17 13.26 -23.68
C ASN A 68 27.42 13.69 -22.89
N HIS A 69 28.58 13.70 -23.54
CA HIS A 69 29.75 14.43 -23.06
C HIS A 69 29.76 15.86 -23.64
N ARG A 70 28.92 16.74 -23.07
CA ARG A 70 29.18 18.19 -22.89
C ARG A 70 27.95 18.90 -22.32
N ARG A 71 28.16 19.60 -21.20
CA ARG A 71 27.29 20.58 -20.52
C ARG A 71 26.26 20.03 -19.52
N ALA A 72 26.68 19.94 -18.27
CA ALA A 72 26.09 20.74 -17.19
C ALA A 72 27.01 20.67 -15.96
N ASN A 73 27.91 21.64 -15.84
CA ASN A 73 28.42 22.04 -14.53
C ASN A 73 27.24 22.65 -13.76
N TYR A 74 26.64 21.86 -12.87
CA TYR A 74 25.80 22.39 -11.81
C TYR A 74 26.45 22.02 -10.48
N GLN A 75 26.67 23.05 -9.68
CA GLN A 75 27.20 23.08 -8.31
C GLN A 75 27.23 21.73 -7.58
N LYS A 76 28.42 21.34 -7.15
CA LYS A 76 28.68 20.28 -6.17
C LYS A 76 28.13 20.71 -4.80
N SER A 77 26.87 20.43 -4.51
CA SER A 77 26.28 20.57 -3.16
C SER A 77 26.82 19.47 -2.22
N PRO A 78 27.11 19.77 -0.93
CA PRO A 78 27.91 18.91 -0.06
C PRO A 78 27.15 17.71 0.56
N ALA A 79 26.16 17.13 -0.12
CA ALA A 79 25.34 16.03 0.39
C ALA A 79 25.96 14.62 0.22
N SER A 80 27.27 14.52 -0.01
CA SER A 80 27.97 13.26 -0.35
C SER A 80 28.61 12.59 0.87
N ARG A 81 27.87 12.31 1.96
CA ARG A 81 28.42 11.56 3.11
C ARG A 81 27.48 10.56 3.82
N TYR A 82 26.38 10.13 3.21
CA TYR A 82 25.62 8.97 3.70
C TYR A 82 25.77 7.81 2.74
N ARG A 83 26.63 6.84 3.08
CA ARG A 83 26.74 5.57 2.37
C ARG A 83 26.63 4.43 3.39
N SER A 84 25.40 4.10 3.77
CA SER A 84 25.11 2.83 4.47
C SER A 84 25.11 1.67 3.45
N PRO A 85 25.57 0.45 3.81
CA PRO A 85 25.71 -0.68 2.88
C PRO A 85 24.37 -1.24 2.37
N ARG A 86 23.26 -0.78 2.93
CA ARG A 86 21.88 -0.99 2.47
C ARG A 86 21.27 0.41 2.49
N GLY A 87 20.77 0.92 1.36
CA GLY A 87 20.46 2.34 1.11
C GLY A 87 19.34 2.99 1.95
N ILE A 88 19.17 2.62 3.22
CA ILE A 88 18.29 3.29 4.18
C ILE A 88 19.19 4.19 5.03
N PRO A 89 18.96 5.50 5.10
CA PRO A 89 19.69 6.35 6.03
C PRO A 89 19.30 5.97 7.45
N ASP A 90 20.29 5.62 8.27
CA ASP A 90 20.09 5.14 9.64
C ASP A 90 19.77 6.27 10.65
N VAL A 91 19.69 7.51 10.17
CA VAL A 91 19.53 8.72 10.99
C VAL A 91 18.47 9.62 10.36
N LEU A 92 17.55 10.12 11.19
CA LEU A 92 16.52 11.04 10.77
C LEU A 92 17.14 12.43 10.43
N PRO A 93 16.90 12.99 9.24
CA PRO A 93 17.44 14.28 8.85
C PRO A 93 16.99 15.41 9.77
N ASP A 94 17.88 16.38 9.98
CA ASP A 94 17.71 17.45 10.96
C ASP A 94 16.45 18.30 10.75
N GLN A 95 16.05 18.45 9.48
CA GLN A 95 14.83 19.13 9.09
C GLN A 95 13.57 18.54 9.73
N PHE A 96 13.51 17.25 10.05
CA PHE A 96 12.30 16.66 10.64
C PHE A 96 12.15 17.00 12.13
N PHE A 97 13.21 17.37 12.85
CA PHE A 97 13.09 17.70 14.28
C PHE A 97 12.40 19.03 14.49
N GLY A 98 11.55 19.12 15.52
CA GLY A 98 10.81 20.32 15.87
C GLY A 98 9.33 20.05 16.11
N THR A 99 8.59 21.14 16.31
CA THR A 99 7.15 21.11 16.52
C THR A 99 6.45 21.64 15.28
N PHE A 100 5.42 20.94 14.82
CA PHE A 100 4.69 21.26 13.60
C PHE A 100 3.19 21.31 13.89
N ASP A 101 2.58 22.47 13.68
CA ASP A 101 1.14 22.68 13.90
C ASP A 101 0.41 22.58 12.56
N LEU A 102 -0.73 21.89 12.56
CA LEU A 102 -1.55 21.77 11.36
C LEU A 102 -2.08 23.14 10.95
N ASP A 103 -1.78 23.54 9.72
CA ASP A 103 -2.24 24.80 9.15
C ASP A 103 -3.51 24.60 8.32
N HIS A 104 -3.45 23.69 7.35
CA HIS A 104 -4.59 23.37 6.48
C HIS A 104 -4.49 21.95 5.91
N SER A 105 -5.52 21.52 5.18
CA SER A 105 -5.58 20.20 4.55
C SER A 105 -6.30 20.28 3.21
N GLU A 106 -5.86 19.49 2.25
CA GLU A 106 -6.45 19.39 0.91
C GLU A 106 -6.97 17.98 0.68
N ASN A 107 -8.17 17.86 0.11
CA ASN A 107 -8.79 16.59 -0.29
C ASN A 107 -8.87 15.52 0.84
N PHE A 108 -8.85 15.97 2.09
CA PHE A 108 -8.77 15.08 3.25
C PHE A 108 -10.13 14.44 3.61
N ASP A 109 -11.26 15.14 3.40
CA ASP A 109 -12.60 14.57 3.61
C ASP A 109 -12.88 13.45 2.59
N GLU A 110 -12.43 13.63 1.35
CA GLU A 110 -12.52 12.68 0.25
C GLU A 110 -11.68 11.45 0.54
N TYR A 111 -10.45 11.62 1.01
CA TYR A 111 -9.61 10.51 1.48
C TYR A 111 -10.28 9.72 2.62
N LEU A 112 -10.83 10.40 3.64
CA LEU A 112 -11.53 9.73 4.73
C LEU A 112 -12.83 9.04 4.25
N THR A 113 -13.50 9.62 3.26
CA THR A 113 -14.67 9.02 2.61
C THR A 113 -14.29 7.76 1.83
N ALA A 114 -13.18 7.78 1.09
CA ALA A 114 -12.65 6.61 0.39
C ALA A 114 -12.28 5.49 1.38
N LYS A 115 -11.76 5.87 2.55
CA LYS A 115 -11.54 4.95 3.68
C LYS A 115 -12.82 4.49 4.39
N ARG A 116 -14.00 4.92 3.94
CA ARG A 116 -15.32 4.55 4.49
C ARG A 116 -15.55 5.01 5.93
N TYR A 117 -14.91 6.10 6.36
CA TYR A 117 -15.28 6.73 7.64
C TYR A 117 -16.66 7.38 7.52
N GLY A 118 -17.50 7.23 8.55
CA GLY A 118 -18.84 7.84 8.60
C GLY A 118 -18.79 9.37 8.69
N TRP A 119 -19.81 10.06 8.18
CA TRP A 119 -19.85 11.53 8.05
C TRP A 119 -19.49 12.26 9.36
N PHE A 120 -20.06 11.83 10.48
CA PHE A 120 -19.80 12.44 11.79
C PHE A 120 -18.33 12.30 12.22
N THR A 121 -17.77 11.09 12.11
CA THR A 121 -16.35 10.83 12.42
C THR A 121 -15.43 11.67 11.54
N ARG A 122 -15.74 11.81 10.24
CA ARG A 122 -14.93 12.64 9.35
C ARG A 122 -14.90 14.10 9.79
N LYS A 123 -16.05 14.69 10.10
CA LYS A 123 -16.10 16.08 10.58
C LYS A 123 -15.32 16.27 11.89
N LEU A 124 -15.44 15.35 12.84
CA LEU A 124 -14.64 15.40 14.07
C LEU A 124 -13.12 15.35 13.79
N VAL A 125 -12.68 14.47 12.90
CA VAL A 125 -11.24 14.33 12.56
C VAL A 125 -10.73 15.53 11.76
N ILE A 126 -11.56 16.15 10.92
CA ILE A 126 -11.19 17.34 10.16
C ILE A 126 -11.04 18.57 11.08
N PHE A 127 -11.95 18.73 12.04
CA PHE A 127 -11.94 19.86 12.98
C PHE A 127 -10.99 19.65 14.18
N ALA A 128 -10.45 18.45 14.37
CA ALA A 128 -9.45 18.21 15.40
C ALA A 128 -8.13 18.91 15.04
N THR A 129 -7.51 19.51 16.05
CA THR A 129 -6.16 20.04 15.92
C THR A 129 -5.17 18.88 15.92
N PHE A 130 -4.14 18.98 15.10
CA PHE A 130 -3.04 18.00 15.07
C PHE A 130 -1.73 18.76 15.16
N ARG A 131 -0.91 18.38 16.14
CA ARG A 131 0.43 18.90 16.29
C ARG A 131 1.40 17.74 16.36
N LYS A 132 2.41 17.75 15.51
CA LYS A 132 3.43 16.71 15.44
C LYS A 132 4.71 17.24 16.06
N VAL A 133 5.34 16.45 16.91
CA VAL A 133 6.59 16.82 17.57
C VAL A 133 7.59 15.71 17.34
N PHE A 134 8.72 16.05 16.72
CA PHE A 134 9.86 15.16 16.57
C PHE A 134 10.98 15.67 17.47
N THR A 135 11.37 14.88 18.45
CA THR A 135 12.43 15.26 19.40
C THR A 135 13.64 14.36 19.27
N ARG A 136 14.82 14.96 19.46
CA ARG A 136 16.07 14.22 19.54
C ARG A 136 16.15 13.49 20.87
N THR A 137 16.70 12.30 20.85
CA THR A 137 17.13 11.59 22.06
C THR A 137 18.63 11.78 22.26
N ASP A 138 19.18 11.18 23.31
CA ASP A 138 20.64 11.14 23.54
C ASP A 138 21.38 10.35 22.44
N SER A 139 20.67 9.46 21.73
CA SER A 139 21.22 8.71 20.60
C SER A 139 20.98 9.43 19.27
N LYS A 140 21.99 9.45 18.40
CA LYS A 140 21.87 10.02 17.05
C LYS A 140 20.95 9.22 16.12
N THR A 141 20.77 7.92 16.39
CA THR A 141 19.96 7.02 15.55
C THR A 141 18.53 6.89 16.04
N LEU A 142 18.23 7.38 17.25
CA LEU A 142 16.91 7.28 17.87
C LEU A 142 16.26 8.65 17.98
N PHE A 143 14.95 8.69 17.79
CA PHE A 143 14.15 9.89 17.97
C PHE A 143 12.84 9.55 18.70
N ASP A 144 12.24 10.54 19.35
CA ASP A 144 10.87 10.40 19.84
C ASP A 144 9.93 11.15 18.91
N PHE A 145 8.71 10.63 18.82
CA PHE A 145 7.64 11.21 18.02
C PHE A 145 6.40 11.35 18.87
N SER A 146 5.79 12.53 18.84
CA SER A 146 4.50 12.78 19.49
C SER A 146 3.50 13.33 18.49
N ASN A 147 2.28 12.80 18.53
CA ASN A 147 1.15 13.31 17.79
C ASN A 147 0.12 13.80 18.80
N LEU A 148 0.09 15.12 19.00
CA LEU A 148 -0.77 15.79 19.95
C LEU A 148 -2.06 16.19 19.24
N THR A 149 -3.20 15.90 19.84
CA THR A 149 -4.50 16.26 19.26
C THR A 149 -5.42 16.86 20.31
N SER A 150 -6.49 17.51 19.90
CA SER A 150 -7.46 18.10 20.84
C SER A 150 -8.12 17.08 21.78
N LYS A 151 -8.09 15.79 21.46
CA LYS A 151 -8.77 14.73 22.22
C LYS A 151 -7.82 13.78 22.90
N LYS A 152 -6.76 13.37 22.22
CA LYS A 152 -5.81 12.37 22.71
C LYS A 152 -4.42 12.59 22.12
N ASP A 153 -3.45 12.55 23.01
CA ASP A 153 -2.05 12.62 22.64
C ASP A 153 -1.45 11.21 22.59
N VAL A 154 -0.57 11.01 21.60
CA VAL A 154 0.16 9.77 21.42
C VAL A 154 1.64 10.08 21.41
N HIS A 155 2.41 9.30 22.16
CA HIS A 155 3.85 9.47 22.30
C HIS A 155 4.55 8.14 22.04
N TYR A 156 5.48 8.16 21.09
CA TYR A 156 6.38 7.06 20.79
C TYR A 156 7.80 7.47 21.15
N LYS A 157 8.50 6.62 21.89
CA LYS A 157 9.85 6.90 22.38
C LYS A 157 10.87 5.93 21.81
N ASN A 158 12.11 6.40 21.65
CA ASN A 158 13.26 5.62 21.19
C ASN A 158 13.00 4.90 19.85
N ILE A 159 12.38 5.60 18.89
CA ILE A 159 12.08 5.06 17.58
C ILE A 159 13.37 4.95 16.77
N GLU A 160 13.53 3.81 16.11
CA GLU A 160 14.64 3.50 15.23
C GLU A 160 14.12 3.36 13.80
N LEU A 161 14.76 4.03 12.84
CA LEU A 161 14.37 3.94 11.43
C LEU A 161 14.54 2.50 10.91
N GLY A 162 13.54 2.01 10.17
CA GLY A 162 13.54 0.66 9.59
C GLY A 162 13.15 -0.45 10.57
N LYS A 163 12.81 -0.13 11.82
CA LYS A 163 12.43 -1.11 12.84
C LYS A 163 10.98 -0.92 13.28
N ALA A 164 10.20 -1.99 13.15
CA ALA A 164 8.83 -2.00 13.65
C ALA A 164 8.81 -2.04 15.18
N PHE A 165 7.84 -1.34 15.77
CA PHE A 165 7.54 -1.38 17.20
C PHE A 165 6.03 -1.37 17.41
N GLN A 166 5.58 -1.74 18.61
CA GLN A 166 4.17 -1.67 18.95
C GLN A 166 3.86 -0.36 19.66
N GLY A 167 2.96 0.42 19.09
CA GLY A 167 2.47 1.67 19.63
C GLY A 167 0.96 1.63 19.88
N GLU A 168 0.46 2.59 20.63
CA GLU A 168 -0.97 2.84 20.73
C GLU A 168 -1.37 3.90 19.73
N GLY A 169 -2.36 3.60 18.88
CA GLY A 169 -2.89 4.55 17.92
C GLY A 169 -3.80 5.61 18.55
N LEU A 170 -4.19 6.60 17.73
CA LEU A 170 -5.17 7.62 18.13
C LEU A 170 -6.57 7.03 18.39
N ASP A 171 -6.84 5.84 17.87
CA ASP A 171 -8.05 5.03 18.10
C ASP A 171 -8.03 4.25 19.43
N SER A 172 -6.93 4.33 20.20
CA SER A 172 -6.70 3.56 21.43
C SER A 172 -6.54 2.06 21.24
N THR A 173 -6.26 1.61 20.01
CA THR A 173 -5.89 0.21 19.76
C THR A 173 -4.38 0.09 19.57
N LYS A 174 -3.86 -1.15 19.65
CA LYS A 174 -2.44 -1.43 19.43
C LYS A 174 -2.15 -1.57 17.93
N HIS A 175 -1.16 -0.83 17.47
CA HIS A 175 -0.70 -0.83 16.08
C HIS A 175 0.76 -1.25 16.04
N GLU A 176 1.13 -2.03 15.03
CA GLU A 176 2.51 -2.21 14.63
C GLU A 176 2.90 -1.04 13.73
N ILE A 177 3.92 -0.29 14.15
CA ILE A 177 4.31 0.98 13.54
C ILE A 177 5.75 0.87 13.11
N ILE A 178 6.04 1.33 11.89
CA ILE A 178 7.40 1.41 11.35
C ILE A 178 7.61 2.76 10.68
N PHE A 179 8.73 3.40 11.02
CA PHE A 179 9.21 4.60 10.32
C PHE A 179 10.32 4.19 9.37
N THR A 180 10.21 4.53 8.09
CA THR A 180 11.25 4.28 7.08
C THR A 180 11.59 5.57 6.36
N LEU A 181 12.86 5.76 6.04
CA LEU A 181 13.31 6.93 5.30
C LEU A 181 13.80 6.47 3.93
N LYS A 182 13.19 7.00 2.87
CA LYS A 182 13.51 6.63 1.50
C LYS A 182 13.50 7.89 0.64
N ASP A 183 14.58 8.11 -0.11
CA ASP A 183 14.71 9.24 -1.05
C ASP A 183 14.44 10.62 -0.41
N GLY A 184 14.76 10.77 0.89
CA GLY A 184 14.51 12.00 1.66
C GLY A 184 13.09 12.15 2.20
N HIS A 185 12.20 11.20 1.90
CA HIS A 185 10.82 11.16 2.37
C HIS A 185 10.73 10.18 3.55
N LEU A 186 10.12 10.64 4.65
CA LEU A 186 9.88 9.80 5.81
C LEU A 186 8.50 9.14 5.66
N PHE A 187 8.42 7.83 5.79
CA PHE A 187 7.19 7.06 5.74
C PHE A 187 6.89 6.50 7.11
N GLU A 188 5.70 6.74 7.61
CA GLU A 188 5.16 6.12 8.81
C GLU A 188 4.05 5.18 8.40
N HIS A 189 4.23 3.89 8.67
CA HIS A 189 3.27 2.87 8.34
C HIS A 189 2.65 2.31 9.63
N HIS A 190 1.32 2.27 9.68
CA HIS A 190 0.52 1.78 10.80
C HIS A 190 -0.26 0.56 10.34
N LYS A 191 -0.05 -0.55 11.04
CA LYS A 191 -0.81 -1.78 10.87
C LYS A 191 -1.55 -2.09 12.19
N PRO A 192 -2.88 -1.93 12.24
CA PRO A 192 -3.66 -2.30 13.41
C PRO A 192 -3.49 -3.78 13.73
N LEU A 193 -3.24 -4.11 15.01
CA LEU A 193 -3.10 -5.50 15.48
C LEU A 193 -4.41 -6.07 16.05
N GLY A 194 -5.42 -5.23 16.26
CA GLY A 194 -6.73 -5.60 16.80
C GLY A 194 -7.88 -5.37 15.81
N GLY A 195 -9.06 -5.91 16.13
CA GLY A 195 -10.29 -5.78 15.32
C GLY A 195 -11.07 -4.48 15.55
N GLY A 196 -10.43 -3.33 15.36
CA GLY A 196 -11.06 -2.00 15.46
C GLY A 196 -11.46 -1.42 14.09
N ASP A 197 -12.01 -0.20 14.10
CA ASP A 197 -12.35 0.56 12.88
C ASP A 197 -11.10 1.14 12.17
N ALA A 198 -9.95 1.14 12.84
CA ALA A 198 -8.71 1.61 12.24
C ALA A 198 -8.26 0.67 11.12
N LYS A 199 -7.75 1.28 10.06
CA LYS A 199 -7.28 0.59 8.87
C LYS A 199 -5.78 0.72 8.77
N GLU A 200 -5.19 -0.11 7.93
CA GLU A 200 -3.79 0.06 7.56
C GLU A 200 -3.59 1.43 6.89
N GLU A 201 -2.62 2.19 7.37
CA GLU A 201 -2.37 3.56 6.92
C GLU A 201 -0.88 3.77 6.69
N THR A 202 -0.56 4.48 5.61
CA THR A 202 0.80 4.96 5.36
C THR A 202 0.76 6.47 5.21
N PHE A 203 1.56 7.16 6.01
CA PHE A 203 1.75 8.59 5.96
C PHE A 203 3.13 8.87 5.36
N GLU A 204 3.16 9.63 4.27
CA GLU A 204 4.38 10.11 3.64
C GLU A 204 4.65 11.55 4.09
N TYR A 205 5.81 11.78 4.68
CA TYR A 205 6.27 13.06 5.17
C TYR A 205 7.37 13.60 4.26
N LEU A 206 7.15 14.80 3.73
CA LEU A 206 8.11 15.53 2.90
C LEU A 206 8.01 17.02 3.17
N PHE A 207 9.05 17.77 2.79
CA PHE A 207 9.05 19.23 2.89
C PHE A 207 8.69 19.85 1.54
N GLU A 208 7.65 20.68 1.53
CA GLU A 208 7.27 21.51 0.39
C GLU A 208 7.35 22.98 0.82
N GLY A 209 8.44 23.65 0.43
CA GLY A 209 8.74 25.00 0.91
C GLY A 209 8.92 25.01 2.43
N ASP A 210 8.14 25.84 3.12
CA ASP A 210 8.18 26.01 4.57
C ASP A 210 7.27 25.02 5.34
N PHE A 211 6.53 24.17 4.62
CA PHE A 211 5.59 23.23 5.21
C PHE A 211 6.17 21.82 5.30
N LEU A 212 5.89 21.16 6.43
CA LEU A 212 5.93 19.70 6.49
C LEU A 212 4.61 19.19 5.91
N LEU A 213 4.66 18.63 4.70
CA LEU A 213 3.53 17.97 4.07
C LEU A 213 3.44 16.52 4.55
N VAL A 214 2.23 16.14 4.97
CA VAL A 214 1.84 14.75 5.18
C VAL A 214 0.87 14.35 4.09
N ARG A 215 1.30 13.45 3.21
CA ARG A 215 0.50 12.88 2.14
C ARG A 215 0.01 11.50 2.53
N MET A 216 -1.25 11.23 2.26
CA MET A 216 -1.88 9.92 2.45
C MET A 216 -2.60 9.53 1.17
N SER A 217 -2.55 8.26 0.79
CA SER A 217 -3.22 7.76 -0.40
C SER A 217 -4.02 6.51 -0.07
N PHE A 218 -5.24 6.41 -0.59
CA PHE A 218 -6.06 5.22 -0.49
C PHE A 218 -6.95 5.07 -1.72
N ASN A 219 -6.89 3.93 -2.41
CA ASN A 219 -7.66 3.64 -3.62
C ASN A 219 -7.59 4.74 -4.69
N GLY A 220 -6.41 5.35 -4.88
CA GLY A 220 -6.21 6.43 -5.86
C GLY A 220 -6.71 7.81 -5.42
N VAL A 221 -7.22 7.94 -4.19
CA VAL A 221 -7.58 9.22 -3.58
C VAL A 221 -6.46 9.66 -2.64
N ASP A 222 -5.89 10.83 -2.93
CA ASP A 222 -4.83 11.43 -2.12
C ASP A 222 -5.39 12.50 -1.20
N GLY A 223 -5.13 12.38 0.10
CA GLY A 223 -5.32 13.45 1.08
C GLY A 223 -3.99 14.09 1.43
N ARG A 224 -3.97 15.40 1.66
CA ARG A 224 -2.77 16.16 2.03
C ARG A 224 -3.03 17.00 3.26
N ARG A 225 -2.05 17.08 4.15
CA ARG A 225 -2.09 17.92 5.35
C ARG A 225 -0.79 18.69 5.46
N TYR A 226 -0.91 20.00 5.57
CA TYR A 226 0.22 20.92 5.61
C TYR A 226 0.43 21.40 7.03
N TYR A 227 1.64 21.23 7.54
CA TYR A 227 2.00 21.63 8.90
C TYR A 227 3.08 22.70 8.87
N LYS A 228 2.89 23.76 9.65
CA LYS A 228 3.88 24.82 9.85
C LYS A 228 4.77 24.50 11.04
N ARG A 229 6.07 24.70 10.87
CA ARG A 229 7.01 24.64 11.98
C ARG A 229 6.72 25.78 12.96
N LEU A 230 6.58 25.44 14.24
CA LEU A 230 6.53 26.43 15.31
C LEU A 230 7.94 26.89 15.68
N PRO A 231 8.11 28.20 15.99
CA PRO A 231 9.39 28.75 16.42
C PRO A 231 9.90 28.17 17.74
#